data_AF-X1MZQ2-F1
#
_entry.id   AF-X1MZQ2-F1
#
_cell.length_a   1.000
_cell.length_b   1.000
_cell.length_c   1.000
_cell.angle_alpha   90.00
_cell.angle_beta   90.00
_cell.angle_gamma   90.00
#
_symmetry.space_group_name_H-M   'P 1'
#
loop_
_entity.id
_entity.type
_entity.pdbx_description
1 polymer ?
#
loop_
_entity_poly.entity_id
_entity_poly.type
_entity_poly.pdbx_seq_one_letter_code
_entity_poly.pdbx_strand_id
1 'polypeptide(L)'
;MISQYKGLSTALNLPQAKVLNEVSSPLGLIDVVSSPAIRHAPGLSLNFEGTIPPQLGIFIDADSMSAITDFGGRLSNLKYLDYTTSSIPYHLLSRSKVLVLGAGGGSEVLTALYHRASSIEALEINPQVISLVQTEHGDFSNQLYSLPQVRPVVAEGRGFIQSSEKKYDLIQIVLLDSFSASSAGVYALSETYLYTLR
;
A
#
# COMPACT_ATOMS: atom_id res chain seq x y z
N MET A 1 6.23 -21.97 -13.18
CA MET A 1 5.45 -22.43 -12.00
C MET A 1 5.71 -21.45 -10.87
N ILE A 2 4.65 -20.94 -10.25
CA ILE A 2 4.75 -20.10 -9.05
C ILE A 2 5.03 -21.03 -7.86
N SER A 3 5.98 -20.66 -7.00
CA SER A 3 6.31 -21.45 -5.81
C SER A 3 5.14 -21.47 -4.84
N GLN A 4 4.83 -22.63 -4.26
CA GLN A 4 3.76 -22.83 -3.27
C GLN A 4 3.91 -21.97 -2.00
N TYR A 5 5.10 -21.40 -1.76
CA TYR A 5 5.40 -20.54 -0.61
C TYR A 5 5.16 -19.05 -0.88
N LYS A 6 4.81 -18.67 -2.11
CA LYS A 6 4.54 -17.27 -2.46
C LYS A 6 3.16 -16.83 -1.96
N GLY A 7 3.04 -15.55 -1.59
CA GLY A 7 1.80 -14.95 -1.07
C GLY A 7 0.56 -15.23 -1.92
N LEU A 8 0.68 -15.15 -3.25
CA LEU A 8 -0.42 -15.42 -4.18
C LEU A 8 -0.90 -16.88 -4.12
N SER A 9 0.01 -17.86 -4.10
CA SER A 9 -0.36 -19.27 -3.99
C SER A 9 -1.10 -19.57 -2.69
N THR A 10 -0.69 -18.92 -1.59
CA THR A 10 -1.42 -19.00 -0.32
C THR A 10 -2.81 -18.36 -0.43
N ALA A 11 -2.91 -17.18 -1.04
CA ALA A 11 -4.18 -16.48 -1.21
C ALA A 11 -5.18 -17.26 -2.08
N LEU A 12 -4.71 -17.96 -3.11
CA LEU A 12 -5.57 -18.79 -3.97
C LEU A 12 -6.11 -20.05 -3.28
N ASN A 13 -5.53 -20.46 -2.15
CA ASN A 13 -6.08 -21.54 -1.31
C ASN A 13 -7.20 -21.05 -0.37
N LEU A 14 -7.46 -19.75 -0.31
CA LEU A 14 -8.53 -19.21 0.53
C LEU A 14 -9.91 -19.60 -0.02
N PRO A 15 -10.93 -19.71 0.85
CA PRO A 15 -12.29 -19.98 0.42
C PRO A 15 -12.74 -18.95 -0.62
N GLN A 16 -13.30 -19.44 -1.73
CA GLN A 16 -13.86 -18.63 -2.81
C GLN A 16 -12.85 -17.63 -3.44
N ALA A 17 -11.56 -17.93 -3.35
CA ALA A 17 -10.53 -17.11 -3.98
C ALA A 17 -10.70 -17.06 -5.51
N LYS A 18 -10.62 -15.86 -6.08
CA LYS A 18 -10.65 -15.63 -7.53
C LYS A 18 -9.68 -14.53 -7.91
N VAL A 19 -8.87 -14.78 -8.95
CA VAL A 19 -8.12 -13.73 -9.64
C VAL A 19 -9.12 -12.88 -10.42
N LEU A 20 -9.13 -11.58 -10.17
CA LEU A 20 -9.97 -10.60 -10.88
C LEU A 20 -9.22 -9.99 -12.06
N ASN A 21 -7.94 -9.69 -11.86
CA ASN A 21 -7.07 -9.06 -12.85
C ASN A 21 -5.67 -9.66 -12.75
N GLU A 22 -5.04 -9.85 -13.91
CA GLU A 22 -3.61 -10.19 -14.04
C GLU A 22 -3.02 -9.18 -15.03
N VAL A 23 -2.00 -8.43 -14.61
CA VAL A 23 -1.39 -7.37 -15.41
C VAL A 23 0.13 -7.52 -15.39
N SER A 24 0.73 -7.61 -16.57
CA SER A 24 2.19 -7.67 -16.71
C SER A 24 2.78 -6.29 -17.02
N SER A 25 3.93 -5.99 -16.42
CA SER A 25 4.72 -4.79 -16.69
C SER A 25 6.22 -5.04 -16.61
N PRO A 26 7.05 -4.10 -17.07
CA PRO A 26 8.48 -4.10 -16.79
C PRO A 26 8.83 -4.09 -15.29
N LEU A 27 7.88 -3.73 -14.43
CA LEU A 27 8.05 -3.63 -12.97
C LEU A 27 7.49 -4.85 -12.22
N GLY A 28 7.05 -5.89 -12.94
CA GLY A 28 6.56 -7.14 -12.37
C GLY A 28 5.17 -7.54 -12.87
N LEU A 29 4.75 -8.74 -12.45
CA LEU A 29 3.41 -9.26 -12.62
C LEU A 29 2.54 -8.83 -11.44
N ILE A 30 1.38 -8.24 -11.71
CA ILE A 30 0.41 -7.83 -10.70
C ILE A 30 -0.83 -8.71 -10.79
N ASP A 31 -1.20 -9.33 -9.68
CA ASP A 31 -2.42 -10.10 -9.53
C ASP A 31 -3.35 -9.43 -8.52
N VAL A 32 -4.61 -9.21 -8.90
CA VAL A 32 -5.66 -8.80 -7.97
C VAL A 32 -6.54 -9.99 -7.63
N VAL A 33 -6.63 -10.32 -6.35
CA VAL A 33 -7.38 -11.48 -5.85
C VAL A 33 -8.50 -11.04 -4.93
N SER A 34 -9.67 -11.61 -5.15
CA SER A 34 -10.82 -11.51 -4.24
C SER A 34 -10.96 -12.78 -3.42
N SER A 35 -11.26 -12.64 -2.13
CA SER A 35 -11.78 -13.70 -1.27
C SER A 35 -12.42 -13.06 -0.04
N PRO A 36 -13.56 -13.59 0.46
CA PRO A 36 -14.13 -13.16 1.72
C PRO A 36 -13.19 -13.31 2.92
N ALA A 37 -12.13 -14.11 2.81
CA ALA A 37 -11.15 -14.36 3.86
C ALA A 37 -9.90 -13.46 3.79
N ILE A 38 -9.73 -12.66 2.72
CA ILE A 38 -8.59 -11.73 2.62
C ILE A 38 -8.75 -10.63 3.68
N ARG A 39 -7.77 -10.55 4.58
CA ARG A 39 -7.68 -9.54 5.65
C ARG A 39 -6.21 -9.14 5.80
N HIS A 40 -5.87 -7.96 5.32
CA HIS A 40 -4.55 -7.35 5.40
C HIS A 40 -4.59 -6.17 6.38
N ALA A 41 -4.02 -6.39 7.56
CA ALA A 41 -3.87 -5.39 8.61
C ALA A 41 -2.59 -5.67 9.41
N PRO A 42 -1.40 -5.51 8.80
CA PRO A 42 -0.14 -5.80 9.46
C PRO A 42 0.04 -4.92 10.70
N GLY A 43 0.46 -5.55 11.81
CA GLY A 43 0.64 -4.86 13.08
C GLY A 43 -0.65 -4.45 13.78
N LEU A 44 -1.82 -4.98 13.37
CA LEU A 44 -3.07 -4.77 14.09
C LEU A 44 -3.01 -5.34 15.50
N SER A 45 -3.37 -4.51 16.48
CA SER A 45 -3.42 -4.90 17.89
C SER A 45 -4.40 -6.06 18.13
N LEU A 46 -4.00 -7.00 19.00
CA LEU A 46 -4.89 -8.06 19.51
C LEU A 46 -6.07 -7.51 20.34
N ASN A 47 -5.99 -6.26 20.80
CA ASN A 47 -7.06 -5.58 21.53
C ASN A 47 -8.10 -4.93 20.61
N PHE A 48 -7.94 -5.02 19.28
CA PHE A 48 -8.92 -4.47 18.37
C PHE A 48 -10.19 -5.32 18.34
N GLU A 49 -11.28 -4.74 18.82
CA GLU A 49 -12.62 -5.29 18.67
C GLU A 49 -13.35 -4.58 17.53
N GLY A 50 -13.63 -5.32 16.45
CA GLY A 50 -14.32 -4.79 15.29
C GLY A 50 -14.10 -5.63 14.04
N THR A 51 -14.56 -5.12 12.91
CA THR A 51 -14.41 -5.77 11.60
C THR A 51 -13.50 -4.95 10.71
N ILE A 52 -12.58 -5.63 10.03
CA ILE A 52 -11.86 -5.04 8.90
C ILE A 52 -12.83 -5.05 7.70
N PRO A 53 -12.96 -3.92 6.97
CA PRO A 53 -13.81 -3.87 5.78
C PRO A 53 -13.38 -4.86 4.69
N PRO A 54 -14.24 -5.14 3.69
CA PRO A 54 -13.87 -5.99 2.56
C PRO A 54 -12.59 -5.51 1.87
N GLN A 55 -11.73 -6.46 1.48
CA GLN A 55 -10.45 -6.17 0.86
C GLN A 55 -10.21 -7.05 -0.38
N LEU A 56 -9.61 -6.46 -1.40
CA LEU A 56 -8.96 -7.18 -2.51
C LEU A 56 -7.46 -7.19 -2.25
N GLY A 57 -6.82 -8.35 -2.41
CA GLY A 57 -5.37 -8.48 -2.32
C GLY A 57 -4.71 -8.12 -3.64
N ILE A 58 -3.75 -7.20 -3.65
CA ILE A 58 -2.84 -6.96 -4.76
C ILE A 58 -1.53 -7.68 -4.44
N PHE A 59 -1.07 -8.53 -5.35
CA PHE A 59 0.22 -9.21 -5.25
C PHE A 59 1.12 -8.74 -6.38
N ILE A 60 2.35 -8.35 -6.06
CA ILE A 60 3.40 -8.06 -7.05
C ILE A 60 4.39 -9.22 -7.05
N ASP A 61 4.67 -9.77 -8.23
CA ASP A 61 5.49 -10.97 -8.45
C ASP A 61 5.10 -12.14 -7.53
N ALA A 62 3.80 -12.26 -7.27
CA ALA A 62 3.17 -13.23 -6.39
C ALA A 62 3.54 -13.14 -4.89
N ASP A 63 4.18 -12.07 -4.40
CA ASP A 63 4.67 -12.02 -3.00
C ASP A 63 4.24 -10.77 -2.24
N SER A 64 4.62 -9.58 -2.71
CA SER A 64 4.38 -8.32 -1.98
C SER A 64 2.90 -7.97 -1.97
N MET A 65 2.21 -8.37 -0.88
CA MET A 65 0.77 -8.17 -0.73
C MET A 65 0.48 -6.76 -0.20
N SER A 66 -0.41 -6.05 -0.88
CA SER A 66 -1.12 -4.89 -0.32
C SER A 66 -2.62 -5.09 -0.51
N ALA A 67 -3.45 -4.23 0.08
CA ALA A 67 -4.90 -4.36 -0.02
C ALA A 67 -5.59 -3.10 -0.53
N ILE A 68 -6.47 -3.29 -1.52
CA ILE A 68 -7.52 -2.32 -1.84
C ILE A 68 -8.62 -2.54 -0.82
N THR A 69 -9.00 -1.51 -0.06
CA THR A 69 -10.02 -1.62 0.99
C THR A 69 -11.28 -0.89 0.59
N ASP A 70 -12.42 -1.57 0.63
CA ASP A 70 -13.73 -0.94 0.51
C ASP A 70 -14.14 -0.37 1.88
N PHE A 71 -13.95 0.93 2.07
CA PHE A 71 -14.34 1.63 3.29
C PHE A 71 -15.73 2.28 3.19
N GLY A 72 -16.49 2.03 2.12
CA GLY A 72 -17.84 2.53 1.91
C GLY A 72 -17.98 4.06 2.02
N GLY A 73 -16.94 4.79 1.63
CA GLY A 73 -16.86 6.25 1.69
C GLY A 73 -16.82 6.85 3.10
N ARG A 74 -16.73 6.03 4.14
CA ARG A 74 -16.84 6.44 5.54
C ARG A 74 -15.55 6.16 6.31
N LEU A 75 -14.87 7.21 6.75
CA LEU A 75 -13.63 7.07 7.55
C LEU A 75 -13.86 6.27 8.85
N SER A 76 -15.06 6.26 9.42
CA SER A 76 -15.37 5.44 10.61
C SER A 76 -15.13 3.94 10.40
N ASN A 77 -15.22 3.45 9.16
CA ASN A 77 -14.98 2.03 8.83
C ASN A 77 -13.49 1.67 8.87
N LEU A 78 -12.61 2.67 8.89
CA LEU A 78 -11.16 2.51 8.94
C LEU A 78 -10.61 2.49 10.37
N LYS A 79 -11.48 2.38 11.40
CA LYS A 79 -11.07 2.39 12.82
C LYS A 79 -9.95 1.39 13.12
N TYR A 80 -9.90 0.24 12.44
CA TYR A 80 -8.83 -0.75 12.63
C TYR A 80 -7.44 -0.20 12.34
N LEU A 81 -7.31 0.79 11.45
CA LEU A 81 -6.03 1.45 11.14
C LEU A 81 -5.49 2.28 12.31
N ASP A 82 -6.35 2.73 13.23
CA ASP A 82 -5.93 3.39 14.48
C ASP A 82 -5.19 2.41 15.42
N TYR A 83 -5.47 1.11 15.28
CA TYR A 83 -4.95 0.03 16.12
C TYR A 83 -3.73 -0.66 15.51
N THR A 84 -3.18 -0.16 14.40
CA THR A 84 -1.93 -0.67 13.82
C THR A 84 -0.72 0.08 14.36
N THR A 85 0.45 -0.56 14.39
CA THR A 85 1.71 0.12 14.79
C THR A 85 2.01 1.36 13.92
N SER A 86 1.56 1.38 12.66
CA SER A 86 1.74 2.50 11.74
C SER A 86 0.93 3.75 12.11
N SER A 87 -0.04 3.66 13.03
CA SER A 87 -0.84 4.80 13.48
C SER A 87 -0.13 5.70 14.48
N ILE A 88 0.90 5.18 15.19
CA ILE A 88 1.56 5.86 16.31
C ILE A 88 1.95 7.32 16.00
N PRO A 89 2.58 7.64 14.85
CA PRO A 89 2.97 9.02 14.56
C PRO A 89 1.77 9.98 14.48
N TYR A 90 0.60 9.51 14.06
CA TYR A 90 -0.60 10.33 13.93
C TYR A 90 -1.28 10.66 15.27
N HIS A 91 -0.93 9.95 16.35
CA HIS A 91 -1.34 10.36 17.70
C HIS A 91 -0.47 11.49 18.25
N LEU A 92 0.70 11.74 17.65
CA LEU A 92 1.63 12.81 18.02
C LEU A 92 1.49 14.04 17.13
N LEU A 93 1.01 13.86 15.90
CA LEU A 93 0.86 14.89 14.89
C LEU A 93 -0.62 15.27 14.72
N SER A 94 -0.88 16.53 14.36
CA SER A 94 -2.23 17.00 14.03
C SER A 94 -2.28 17.57 12.62
N ARG A 95 -3.21 17.09 11.78
CA ARG A 95 -3.40 17.57 10.39
C ARG A 95 -2.10 17.57 9.56
N SER A 96 -1.28 16.54 9.69
CA SER A 96 0.02 16.42 9.04
C SER A 96 -0.07 16.46 7.51
N LYS A 97 0.97 17.01 6.86
CA LYS A 97 1.29 16.79 5.46
C LYS A 97 2.09 15.49 5.35
N VAL A 98 1.53 14.51 4.67
CA VAL A 98 2.06 13.14 4.64
C VAL A 98 2.62 12.80 3.26
N LEU A 99 3.82 12.22 3.24
CA LEU A 99 4.38 11.53 2.08
C LEU A 99 4.31 10.03 2.33
N VAL A 100 3.65 9.28 1.45
CA VAL A 100 3.62 7.82 1.48
C VAL A 100 4.47 7.30 0.34
N LEU A 101 5.52 6.53 0.64
CA LEU A 101 6.36 5.85 -0.34
C LEU A 101 5.92 4.39 -0.47
N GLY A 102 5.56 3.96 -1.69
CA GLY A 102 5.01 2.63 -1.93
C GLY A 102 3.53 2.55 -1.58
N ALA A 103 2.73 3.45 -2.16
CA ALA A 103 1.32 3.59 -1.81
C ALA A 103 0.49 2.32 -2.08
N GLY A 104 0.86 1.51 -3.08
CA GLY A 104 0.24 0.21 -3.32
C GLY A 104 -1.29 0.26 -3.43
N GLY A 105 -1.96 -0.68 -2.76
CA GLY A 105 -3.42 -0.69 -2.58
C GLY A 105 -4.00 0.45 -1.72
N GLY A 106 -3.16 1.26 -1.09
CA GLY A 106 -3.54 2.51 -0.43
C GLY A 106 -3.81 2.41 1.07
N SER A 107 -3.35 1.36 1.76
CA SER A 107 -3.59 1.18 3.21
C SER A 107 -3.03 2.37 4.03
N GLU A 108 -1.84 2.84 3.71
CA GLU A 108 -1.18 3.97 4.36
C GLU A 108 -1.84 5.30 4.04
N VAL A 109 -2.36 5.43 2.81
CA VAL A 109 -3.19 6.58 2.41
C VAL A 109 -4.48 6.61 3.22
N LEU A 110 -5.12 5.46 3.41
CA LEU A 110 -6.31 5.32 4.24
C LEU A 110 -6.02 5.63 5.72
N THR A 111 -4.87 5.21 6.25
CA THR A 111 -4.42 5.55 7.61
C THR A 111 -4.28 7.08 7.74
N ALA A 112 -3.59 7.72 6.80
CA ALA A 112 -3.43 9.18 6.79
C ALA A 112 -4.78 9.91 6.71
N LEU A 113 -5.71 9.43 5.88
CA LEU A 113 -7.06 9.98 5.76
C LEU A 113 -7.86 9.82 7.06
N TYR A 114 -7.81 8.63 7.67
CA TYR A 114 -8.49 8.35 8.94
C TYR A 114 -8.04 9.32 10.04
N HIS A 115 -6.73 9.59 10.13
CA HIS A 115 -6.15 10.55 11.06
C HIS A 115 -6.22 12.01 10.60
N ARG A 116 -7.00 12.31 9.56
CA ARG A 116 -7.28 13.67 9.06
C ARG A 116 -6.02 14.45 8.64
N ALA A 117 -5.09 13.77 7.97
CA ALA A 117 -3.98 14.44 7.28
C ALA A 117 -4.50 15.57 6.38
N SER A 118 -3.77 16.70 6.32
CA SER A 118 -4.19 17.87 5.54
C SER A 118 -3.92 17.69 4.05
N SER A 119 -2.87 16.97 3.69
CA SER A 119 -2.54 16.58 2.33
C SER A 119 -1.72 15.30 2.33
N ILE A 120 -1.94 14.43 1.34
CA ILE A 120 -1.26 13.15 1.21
C ILE A 120 -0.68 13.07 -0.20
N GLU A 121 0.65 12.95 -0.31
CA GLU A 121 1.30 12.58 -1.57
C GLU A 121 1.61 11.08 -1.53
N ALA A 122 0.95 10.34 -2.42
CA ALA A 122 1.01 8.89 -2.50
C ALA A 122 1.91 8.48 -3.66
N LEU A 123 3.16 8.12 -3.36
CA LEU A 123 4.14 7.69 -4.34
C LEU A 123 4.03 6.22 -4.62
N GLU A 124 3.96 5.88 -5.90
CA GLU A 124 4.01 4.51 -6.39
C GLU A 124 4.94 4.48 -7.61
N ILE A 125 5.83 3.50 -7.68
CA ILE A 125 6.74 3.37 -8.82
C ILE A 125 6.02 2.73 -10.01
N ASN A 126 5.03 1.86 -9.75
CA ASN A 126 4.30 1.16 -10.77
C ASN A 126 2.97 1.86 -11.13
N PRO A 127 2.87 2.57 -12.27
CA PRO A 127 1.65 3.26 -12.67
C PRO A 127 0.45 2.32 -12.85
N GLN A 128 0.67 1.03 -13.12
CA GLN A 128 -0.42 0.07 -13.25
C GLN A 128 -1.11 -0.19 -11.91
N VAL A 129 -0.39 -0.12 -10.78
CA VAL A 129 -1.00 -0.26 -9.46
C VAL A 129 -1.96 0.90 -9.18
N ILE A 130 -1.55 2.14 -9.49
CA ILE A 130 -2.46 3.30 -9.39
C ILE A 130 -3.66 3.10 -10.32
N SER A 131 -3.44 2.67 -11.56
CA SER A 131 -4.53 2.43 -12.52
C SER A 131 -5.50 1.34 -12.06
N LEU A 132 -5.01 0.26 -11.45
CA LEU A 132 -5.85 -0.81 -10.90
C LEU A 132 -6.73 -0.29 -9.76
N VAL A 133 -6.18 0.52 -8.85
CA VAL A 133 -6.93 1.05 -7.70
C VAL A 133 -7.89 2.18 -8.10
N GLN A 134 -7.47 3.06 -9.01
CA GLN A 134 -8.21 4.26 -9.39
C GLN A 134 -9.25 4.00 -10.49
N THR A 135 -8.91 3.17 -11.48
CA THR A 135 -9.76 2.91 -12.65
C THR A 135 -10.50 1.59 -12.52
N GLU A 136 -9.77 0.46 -12.51
CA GLU A 136 -10.39 -0.89 -12.57
C GLU A 136 -11.19 -1.23 -11.30
N HIS A 137 -10.69 -0.81 -10.14
CA HIS A 137 -11.33 -0.98 -8.83
C HIS A 137 -11.68 0.35 -8.17
N GLY A 138 -11.89 1.41 -8.97
CA GLY A 138 -12.24 2.74 -8.46
C GLY A 138 -13.50 2.75 -7.60
N ASP A 139 -14.54 2.02 -8.01
CA ASP A 139 -15.79 1.91 -7.24
C ASP A 139 -15.57 1.15 -5.92
N PHE A 140 -14.81 0.06 -5.96
CA PHE A 140 -14.48 -0.73 -4.76
C PHE A 140 -13.59 0.05 -3.78
N SER A 141 -12.61 0.80 -4.29
CA SER A 141 -11.70 1.63 -3.50
C SER A 141 -12.36 2.94 -3.04
N ASN A 142 -13.62 3.19 -3.39
CA ASN A 142 -14.34 4.44 -3.14
C ASN A 142 -13.58 5.67 -3.66
N GLN A 143 -12.97 5.53 -4.85
CA GLN A 143 -12.24 6.57 -5.55
C GLN A 143 -11.07 7.14 -4.73
N LEU A 144 -10.37 6.28 -3.96
CA LEU A 144 -9.31 6.65 -3.02
C LEU A 144 -8.28 7.64 -3.60
N TYR A 145 -7.72 7.34 -4.78
CA TYR A 145 -6.72 8.17 -5.43
C TYR A 145 -7.27 9.41 -6.15
N SER A 146 -8.59 9.57 -6.17
CA SER A 146 -9.29 10.75 -6.70
C SER A 146 -9.82 11.67 -5.60
N LEU A 147 -9.63 11.31 -4.32
CA LEU A 147 -10.03 12.17 -3.19
C LEU A 147 -9.22 13.47 -3.16
N PRO A 148 -9.82 14.61 -2.78
CA PRO A 148 -9.17 15.91 -2.87
C PRO A 148 -7.94 16.07 -1.97
N GLN A 149 -7.83 15.28 -0.90
CA GLN A 149 -6.66 15.26 -0.01
C GLN A 149 -5.51 14.41 -0.55
N VAL A 150 -5.75 13.57 -1.56
CA VAL A 150 -4.81 12.56 -2.05
C VAL A 150 -4.28 12.97 -3.41
N ARG A 151 -2.95 12.99 -3.55
CA ARG A 151 -2.25 13.21 -4.81
C ARG A 151 -1.41 11.98 -5.14
N PRO A 152 -1.88 11.08 -6.02
CA PRO A 152 -1.04 9.99 -6.52
C PRO A 152 0.09 10.54 -7.39
N VAL A 153 1.29 10.01 -7.24
CA VAL A 153 2.49 10.40 -8.01
C VAL A 153 3.22 9.14 -8.45
N VAL A 154 3.44 9.02 -9.76
CA VAL A 154 4.27 7.96 -10.33
C VAL A 154 5.73 8.39 -10.24
N ALA A 155 6.48 7.87 -9.27
CA ALA A 155 7.90 8.20 -9.09
C ALA A 155 8.63 7.16 -8.23
N GLU A 156 9.95 7.06 -8.43
CA GLU A 156 10.84 6.35 -7.50
C GLU A 156 11.12 7.23 -6.27
N GLY A 157 11.07 6.63 -5.08
CA GLY A 157 11.08 7.34 -3.81
C GLY A 157 12.34 8.19 -3.57
N ARG A 158 13.54 7.63 -3.80
CA ARG A 158 14.80 8.36 -3.58
C ARG A 158 14.94 9.54 -4.53
N GLY A 159 14.72 9.32 -5.83
CA GLY A 159 14.78 10.36 -6.85
C GLY A 159 13.77 11.48 -6.58
N PHE A 160 12.56 11.13 -6.12
CA PHE A 160 11.56 12.13 -5.75
C PHE A 160 11.98 12.93 -4.52
N ILE A 161 12.47 12.28 -3.46
CA ILE A 161 12.91 12.98 -2.24
C ILE A 161 14.10 13.90 -2.53
N GLN A 162 15.04 13.47 -3.38
CA GLN A 162 16.22 14.28 -3.74
C GLN A 162 15.89 15.47 -4.62
N SER A 163 14.85 15.37 -5.46
CA SER A 163 14.45 16.44 -6.39
C SER A 163 13.38 17.39 -5.84
N SER A 164 12.69 17.00 -4.76
CA SER A 164 11.60 17.78 -4.17
C SER A 164 12.10 18.73 -3.08
N GLU A 165 11.73 20.01 -3.18
CA GLU A 165 11.94 20.99 -2.10
C GLU A 165 10.83 20.97 -1.03
N LYS A 166 9.80 20.14 -1.22
CA LYS A 166 8.64 20.07 -0.32
C LYS A 166 9.03 19.55 1.06
N LYS A 167 8.35 20.06 2.09
CA LYS A 167 8.47 19.59 3.47
C LYS A 167 7.22 18.83 3.87
N TYR A 168 7.42 17.71 4.55
CA TYR A 168 6.37 16.84 5.08
C TYR A 168 6.52 16.75 6.59
N ASP A 169 5.40 16.67 7.29
CA ASP A 169 5.37 16.46 8.74
C ASP A 169 5.56 14.97 9.07
N LEU A 170 5.20 14.09 8.13
CA LEU A 170 5.36 12.64 8.24
C LEU A 170 5.73 12.04 6.88
N ILE A 171 6.77 11.20 6.88
CA ILE A 171 7.12 10.35 5.74
C ILE A 171 6.90 8.90 6.17
N GLN A 172 5.98 8.21 5.50
CA GLN A 172 5.75 6.79 5.68
C GLN A 172 6.45 6.02 4.56
N ILE A 173 7.27 5.06 4.95
CA ILE A 173 7.97 4.18 4.04
C ILE A 173 7.35 2.80 4.18
N VAL A 174 6.59 2.38 3.17
CA VAL A 174 6.09 1.01 3.11
C VAL A 174 7.24 0.17 2.60
N LEU A 175 7.77 -0.68 3.47
CA LEU A 175 8.74 -1.71 3.08
C LEU A 175 7.99 -2.73 2.23
N LEU A 176 7.78 -2.41 0.96
CA LEU A 176 7.51 -3.43 -0.03
C LEU A 176 8.79 -4.26 -0.10
N ASP A 177 8.72 -5.56 0.21
CA ASP A 177 9.80 -6.52 -0.03
C ASP A 177 10.32 -6.47 -1.50
N SER A 178 9.56 -5.81 -2.38
CA SER A 178 9.92 -5.42 -3.75
C SER A 178 11.11 -4.46 -3.86
N PHE A 179 11.39 -3.58 -2.87
CA PHE A 179 12.61 -2.76 -2.90
C PHE A 179 13.87 -3.65 -2.81
N SER A 180 13.79 -4.70 -2.00
CA SER A 180 14.83 -5.75 -1.91
C SER A 180 14.87 -6.60 -3.18
N ALA A 181 13.74 -7.05 -3.73
CA ALA A 181 13.71 -7.92 -4.90
C ALA A 181 14.14 -7.23 -6.21
N SER A 182 13.75 -5.96 -6.42
CA SER A 182 14.21 -5.17 -7.57
C SER A 182 15.68 -4.71 -7.42
N SER A 183 16.21 -4.64 -6.20
CA SER A 183 17.66 -4.48 -5.96
C SER A 183 18.45 -5.79 -6.10
N ALA A 184 17.82 -6.96 -5.93
CA ALA A 184 18.51 -8.25 -5.89
C ALA A 184 19.05 -8.73 -7.24
N GLY A 185 18.48 -8.28 -8.37
CA GLY A 185 18.93 -8.70 -9.70
C GLY A 185 20.13 -7.92 -10.27
N VAL A 186 20.32 -6.67 -9.85
CA VAL A 186 21.38 -5.78 -10.39
C VAL A 186 22.42 -5.38 -9.31
N TYR A 187 22.12 -5.59 -8.02
CA TYR A 187 22.99 -5.18 -6.91
C TYR A 187 23.29 -6.31 -5.91
N ALA A 188 23.48 -7.56 -6.37
CA ALA A 188 23.91 -8.69 -5.51
C ALA A 188 25.25 -8.46 -4.75
N LEU A 189 25.92 -7.33 -4.96
CA LEU A 189 27.18 -6.94 -4.31
C LEU A 189 27.22 -5.48 -3.80
N SER A 190 26.10 -4.77 -3.61
CA SER A 190 26.15 -3.41 -3.06
C SER A 190 25.36 -3.26 -1.76
N GLU A 191 26.05 -2.75 -0.74
CA GLU A 191 25.53 -2.40 0.58
C GLU A 191 24.16 -1.70 0.52
N THR A 192 23.28 -2.08 1.45
CA THR A 192 22.00 -1.41 1.67
C THR A 192 22.23 -0.01 2.28
N TYR A 193 22.42 1.01 1.44
CA TYR A 193 22.61 2.40 1.88
C TYR A 193 21.31 3.18 2.18
N LEU A 194 20.21 2.47 2.45
CA LEU A 194 18.94 3.11 2.86
C LEU A 194 18.94 3.54 4.33
N TYR A 195 19.91 3.05 5.11
CA TYR A 195 19.99 3.27 6.56
C TYR A 195 21.24 4.03 7.01
N THR A 196 22.07 4.53 6.07
CA THR A 196 23.34 5.19 6.43
C THR A 196 23.52 6.45 5.61
N LEU A 197 23.67 7.57 6.32
CA LEU A 197 24.12 8.83 5.74
C LEU A 197 25.65 8.76 5.51
N ARG A 198 26.14 9.36 4.43
CA ARG A 198 27.52 9.83 4.32
C ARG A 198 27.55 11.34 4.52
#